data_AF-A0A6I4MDC3-F1
#
_entry.id   AF-A0A6I4MDC3-F1
#
_cell.length_a   1.000
_cell.length_b   1.000
_cell.length_c   1.000
_cell.angle_alpha   90.00
_cell.angle_beta   90.00
_cell.angle_gamma   90.00
#
_symmetry.space_group_name_H-M   'P 1'
#
loop_
_entity.id
_entity.type
_entity.pdbx_description
1 polymer ?
#
loop_
_entity_poly.entity_id
_entity_poly.type
_entity_poly.pdbx_seq_one_letter_code
_entity_poly.pdbx_strand_id
1 'polypeptide(L)' 'MSSETIASAAGATGWRKSARCAGNGACVEVGSLRGGAVAARDAYDGDTGPVLRFSAAEWRAFAAAAKAGRFDLAR' A
#
# COMPACT_ATOMS: atom_id res chain seq x y z
N MET A 1 -8.60 18.92 -16.32
CA MET A 1 -8.51 17.51 -15.90
C MET A 1 -7.22 17.36 -15.13
N SER A 2 -7.32 17.35 -13.80
CA SER A 2 -6.20 17.33 -12.87
C SER A 2 -5.44 16.02 -13.04
N SER A 3 -4.19 16.13 -13.48
CA SER A 3 -3.26 15.02 -13.48
C SER A 3 -2.83 14.82 -12.03
N GLU A 4 -3.53 13.95 -11.31
CA GLU A 4 -3.09 13.51 -9.99
C GLU A 4 -1.77 12.77 -10.18
N THR A 5 -0.69 13.45 -9.82
CA THR A 5 0.66 12.91 -9.89
C THR A 5 0.70 11.68 -8.99
N ILE A 6 0.84 10.50 -9.60
CA ILE A 6 1.02 9.24 -8.89
C ILE A 6 2.28 9.40 -8.01
N ALA A 7 2.10 9.34 -6.70
CA ALA A 7 3.19 9.60 -5.77
C ALA A 7 4.30 8.55 -5.95
N SER A 8 5.52 9.02 -6.20
CA SER A 8 6.70 8.14 -6.26
C SER A 8 6.99 7.53 -4.87
N ALA A 9 7.48 6.28 -4.86
CA ALA A 9 8.02 5.59 -3.69
C ALA A 9 9.29 6.25 -3.10
N ALA A 10 9.80 7.33 -3.69
CA ALA A 10 11.03 7.99 -3.24
C ALA A 10 11.09 8.15 -1.71
N GLY A 11 12.09 7.49 -1.11
CA GLY A 11 12.37 7.49 0.33
C GLY A 11 11.77 6.32 1.13
N ALA A 12 10.98 5.44 0.53
CA ALA A 12 10.48 4.23 1.20
C ALA A 12 11.58 3.17 1.31
N THR A 13 11.72 2.57 2.49
CA THR A 13 12.72 1.54 2.78
C THR A 13 12.11 0.36 3.51
N GLY A 14 12.83 -0.77 3.55
CA GLY A 14 12.38 -1.95 4.28
C GLY A 14 11.06 -2.52 3.75
N TRP A 15 10.93 -2.62 2.44
CA TRP A 15 9.77 -3.23 1.78
C TRP A 15 9.58 -4.66 2.27
N ARG A 16 8.37 -4.98 2.70
CA ARG A 16 7.97 -6.31 3.15
C ARG A 16 6.77 -6.79 2.37
N LYS A 17 6.89 -7.98 1.79
CA LYS A 17 5.82 -8.68 1.08
C LYS A 17 4.86 -9.36 2.05
N SER A 18 3.58 -9.39 1.73
CA SER A 18 2.59 -10.13 2.51
C SER A 18 2.92 -11.62 2.58
N ALA A 19 2.90 -12.19 3.80
CA ALA A 19 3.09 -13.63 4.01
C ALA A 19 1.99 -14.51 3.41
N ARG A 20 0.85 -13.91 3.01
CA ARG A 20 -0.28 -14.60 2.36
C ARG A 20 -0.22 -14.51 0.83
N CYS A 21 0.92 -14.08 0.30
CA CYS A 21 1.20 -14.06 -1.14
C CYS A 21 1.42 -15.50 -1.64
N ALA A 22 0.34 -16.20 -1.97
CA ALA A 22 0.38 -17.52 -2.60
C ALA A 22 -0.34 -17.48 -3.95
N GLY A 23 0.43 -17.66 -5.03
CA GLY A 23 -0.02 -18.12 -6.36
C GLY A 23 -0.81 -17.16 -7.25
N ASN A 24 -1.57 -16.20 -6.71
CA ASN A 24 -2.67 -15.59 -7.47
C ASN A 24 -2.46 -14.12 -7.87
N GLY A 25 -1.22 -13.61 -7.82
CA GLY A 25 -0.88 -12.28 -8.32
C GLY A 25 -1.34 -11.07 -7.49
N ALA A 26 -2.21 -11.23 -6.49
CA ALA A 26 -2.72 -10.13 -5.65
C ALA A 26 -1.81 -9.82 -4.43
N CYS A 27 -0.50 -9.74 -4.65
CA CYS A 27 0.45 -9.59 -3.57
C CYS A 27 0.74 -8.12 -3.30
N VAL A 28 0.66 -7.68 -2.05
CA VAL A 28 0.99 -6.30 -1.64
C VAL A 28 2.34 -6.26 -0.93
N GLU A 29 3.12 -5.23 -1.22
CA GLU A 29 4.33 -4.86 -0.47
C GLU A 29 4.09 -3.56 0.32
N VAL A 30 4.64 -3.51 1.53
CA VAL A 30 4.55 -2.34 2.41
C VAL A 30 5.94 -1.88 2.83
N GLY A 31 6.24 -0.60 2.62
CA GLY A 31 7.49 0.06 2.94
C GLY A 31 7.33 1.13 4.01
N SER A 32 8.41 1.46 4.71
CA SER A 32 8.43 2.50 5.75
C SER A 32 8.99 3.80 5.19
N LEU A 33 8.33 4.91 5.53
CA LEU A 33 8.74 6.28 5.21
C LEU A 33 9.10 7.04 6.51
N ARG A 34 9.74 8.20 6.35
CA ARG A 34 10.05 9.11 7.48
C ARG A 34 8.78 9.48 8.26
N GLY A 35 8.92 9.70 9.57
CA GLY A 35 7.80 10.08 10.43
C GLY A 35 6.77 8.97 10.67
N GLY A 36 7.11 7.70 10.38
CA GLY A 36 6.21 6.56 10.54
C GLY A 36 5.14 6.46 9.47
N ALA A 37 5.26 7.24 8.39
CA ALA A 37 4.42 7.10 7.20
C ALA A 37 4.69 5.74 6.52
N VAL A 38 3.71 5.29 5.75
CA VAL A 38 3.69 3.97 5.14
C VAL A 38 3.47 4.10 3.64
N ALA A 39 4.25 3.35 2.87
CA ALA A 39 4.05 3.19 1.43
C ALA A 39 3.49 1.80 1.14
N ALA A 40 2.52 1.68 0.25
CA ALA A 40 1.99 0.41 -0.22
C ALA A 40 1.99 0.35 -1.75
N ARG A 41 2.29 -0.81 -2.31
CA ARG A 41 2.28 -1.05 -3.74
C ARG A 41 1.91 -2.49 -4.07
N ASP A 42 1.54 -2.71 -5.33
CA ASP A 42 1.45 -4.05 -5.88
C ASP A 42 2.85 -4.67 -6.02
N ALA A 43 3.01 -5.91 -5.55
CA ALA A 43 4.27 -6.63 -5.57
C ALA A 43 4.65 -7.14 -6.97
N TYR A 44 3.66 -7.30 -7.86
CA TYR A 44 3.86 -7.70 -9.25
C TYR A 44 4.51 -6.57 -10.05
N ASP A 45 3.98 -5.34 -9.92
CA ASP A 45 4.50 -4.17 -10.63
C ASP A 45 5.78 -3.60 -9.99
N GLY A 46 6.01 -3.89 -8.71
CA GLY A 46 7.25 -3.57 -8.00
C GLY A 46 7.63 -2.08 -8.08
N ASP A 47 8.87 -1.78 -8.48
CA ASP A 47 9.38 -0.40 -8.58
C ASP A 47 8.73 0.41 -9.70
N THR A 48 8.10 -0.26 -10.68
CA THR A 48 7.44 0.40 -11.82
C THR A 48 5.96 0.71 -11.55
N GLY A 49 5.39 0.13 -10.50
CA GLY A 49 3.99 0.30 -10.12
C GLY A 49 3.72 1.62 -9.37
N PRO A 50 2.45 2.05 -9.34
CA PRO A 50 2.03 3.19 -8.53
C PRO A 50 2.22 2.89 -7.03
N VAL A 51 2.64 3.92 -6.28
CA VAL A 51 2.86 3.78 -4.83
C VAL A 51 1.88 4.67 -4.08
N LEU A 52 1.06 4.03 -3.25
CA LEU A 52 0.17 4.71 -2.33
C LEU A 52 0.94 5.10 -1.08
N ARG A 53 0.80 6.34 -0.62
CA ARG A 53 1.45 6.86 0.59
C ARG A 53 0.40 7.23 1.63
N PHE A 54 0.61 6.79 2.85
CA PHE A 54 -0.25 7.04 3.99
C PHE A 54 0.57 7.69 5.10
N SER A 55 0.01 8.69 5.78
CA SER A 55 0.49 9.06 7.09
C SER A 55 0.31 7.89 8.08
N ALA A 56 1.00 7.96 9.22
CA ALA A 56 0.86 6.96 10.27
C ALA A 56 -0.58 6.86 10.81
N ALA A 57 -1.35 7.97 10.78
CA ALA A 57 -2.74 8.00 11.22
C ALA A 57 -3.67 7.36 10.17
N GLU A 58 -3.52 7.73 8.90
CA GLU A 58 -4.30 7.16 7.80
C GLU A 58 -4.07 5.66 7.66
N TRP A 59 -2.83 5.19 7.79
CA TRP A 59 -2.53 3.76 7.72
C TRP A 59 -3.26 2.96 8.81
N ARG A 60 -3.28 3.48 10.06
CA ARG A 60 -3.98 2.83 11.17
C ARG A 60 -5.49 2.81 10.93
N ALA A 61 -6.06 3.93 10.49
CA ALA A 61 -7.48 4.05 10.19
C ALA A 61 -7.90 3.12 9.04
N PHE A 62 -7.11 3.10 7.95
CA PHE A 62 -7.31 2.21 6.81
C PHE A 62 -7.27 0.74 7.24
N ALA A 63 -6.22 0.32 7.96
CA ALA A 63 -6.08 -1.06 8.39
C ALA A 63 -7.21 -1.50 9.34
N ALA A 64 -7.69 -0.62 10.22
CA ALA A 64 -8.84 -0.90 11.07
C ALA A 64 -10.12 -1.06 10.26
N ALA A 65 -10.38 -0.15 9.31
CA ALA A 65 -11.55 -0.22 8.44
C ALA A 65 -11.55 -1.43 7.52
N ALA A 66 -10.40 -1.79 6.94
CA ALA A 66 -10.25 -2.97 6.10
C ALA A 66 -10.51 -4.26 6.88
N LYS A 67 -9.97 -4.38 8.11
CA LYS A 67 -10.25 -5.52 9.00
C LYS A 67 -11.71 -5.61 9.42
N ALA A 68 -12.42 -4.48 9.44
CA ALA A 68 -13.86 -4.43 9.71
C ALA A 68 -14.72 -4.73 8.47
N GLY A 69 -14.11 -5.08 7.33
CA GLY A 69 -14.82 -5.41 6.09
C GLY A 69 -15.43 -4.20 5.38
N ARG A 70 -15.06 -2.96 5.75
CA ARG A 70 -15.63 -1.74 5.16
C ARG A 70 -15.42 -1.64 3.65
N PHE A 71 -14.36 -2.27 3.15
CA PHE A 71 -13.96 -2.24 1.74
C PHE A 71 -14.19 -3.59 1.04
N ASP A 72 -14.91 -4.51 1.66
CA ASP A 72 -15.26 -5.76 1.01
C ASP A 72 -16.27 -5.46 -0.10
N LEU A 73 -15.99 -5.98 -1.30
CA LEU A 73 -16.88 -5.79 -2.44
C LEU A 73 -18.17 -6.57 -2.20
N ALA A 74 -19.31 -5.92 -2.43
CA ALA A 74 -20.59 -6.62 -2.47
C ALA A 74 -20.50 -7.70 -3.56
N ARG A 75 -20.79 -8.93 -3.17
CA ARG A 75 -20.69 -10.10 -4.04
C ARG A 75 -21.68 -10.04 -5.19
#